data_AF-A0A135S8X6-F1
#
_entry.id   AF-A0A135S8X6-F1
#
_cell.length_a   1.000
_cell.length_b   1.000
_cell.length_c   1.000
_cell.angle_alpha   90.00
_cell.angle_beta   90.00
_cell.angle_gamma   90.00
#
_symmetry.space_group_name_H-M   'P 1'
#
loop_
_entity.id
_entity.type
_entity.pdbx_description
1 polymer ?
#
loop_
_entity_poly.entity_id
_entity_poly.type
_entity_poly.pdbx_seq_one_letter_code
_entity_poly.pdbx_strand_id
1 'polypeptide(L)'
;MAPEVLQQFAVGGGLPVTKMQDPKEKFYHHFQEEVISLQEQIDNVSSISQVGGERQDAIDHILAGISNLSNEVADASDYVPSYDQRNYAQAVKALTDKLNETTAKLAPRSRFQFKPRGASSAITSTTNDPAAPKIDPRLIVGASLADPLPPSRGGPVTAPATQAATETDTDGLGDLPNFPKNYNEEMARPSATKVRKPSFSTAKDIAIFGQDGLHIILPSSASRATSSGRLTDLKGCVVDMSIALSGHTSFANLALKNVERSLIVAGNVAGPAHITGVSDSIIVVSARQVRIHECRNVDIYLHCSSHPIIEDCSNMRFAPLPPSFDTTEDPTKNQWDQVDDFKWLKSEPSPNWSILPEEKRLAEEIWTKVVPGERGKDLHDILKAVGVQK
;
A
#
# COMPACT_ATOMS: atom_id res chain seq x y z
N MET A 1 -74.77 -39.88 -11.37
CA MET A 1 -75.38 -39.82 -10.03
C MET A 1 -74.29 -39.48 -9.02
N ALA A 2 -74.48 -38.39 -8.29
CA ALA A 2 -74.07 -38.21 -6.90
C ALA A 2 -75.38 -38.34 -6.05
N PRO A 3 -75.43 -38.15 -4.71
CA PRO A 3 -74.38 -37.81 -3.72
C PRO A 3 -74.13 -39.00 -2.76
N GLU A 4 -73.84 -38.96 -1.44
CA GLU A 4 -73.67 -38.00 -0.30
C GLU A 4 -72.80 -38.76 0.76
N VAL A 5 -72.21 -38.27 1.88
CA VAL A 5 -71.93 -36.98 2.59
C VAL A 5 -70.89 -37.32 3.70
N LEU A 6 -70.13 -36.49 4.45
CA LEU A 6 -69.88 -35.04 4.61
C LEU A 6 -68.32 -34.86 4.46
N GLN A 7 -67.40 -34.25 5.24
CA GLN A 7 -67.27 -33.24 6.33
C GLN A 7 -65.82 -32.70 6.20
N GLN A 8 -65.54 -31.40 5.99
CA GLN A 8 -65.46 -30.28 6.96
C GLN A 8 -64.54 -30.52 8.16
N PHE A 9 -63.64 -29.61 8.59
CA PHE A 9 -63.25 -28.27 8.10
C PHE A 9 -61.82 -27.93 8.58
N ALA A 10 -61.02 -27.23 7.77
CA ALA A 10 -60.01 -26.26 8.24
C ALA A 10 -59.49 -25.42 7.06
N VAL A 11 -59.71 -24.10 7.08
CA VAL A 11 -59.05 -23.16 6.15
C VAL A 11 -57.92 -22.47 6.92
N GLY A 12 -56.68 -22.70 6.48
CA GLY A 12 -55.48 -22.04 7.01
C GLY A 12 -54.75 -21.33 5.88
N GLY A 13 -54.78 -20.00 5.86
CA GLY A 13 -54.07 -19.19 4.87
C GLY A 13 -52.57 -19.18 5.12
N GLY A 14 -51.83 -20.12 4.51
CA GLY A 14 -50.38 -20.12 4.51
C GLY A 14 -49.82 -19.11 3.51
N LEU A 15 -49.12 -18.09 4.00
CA LEU A 15 -48.19 -17.29 3.19
C LEU A 15 -47.14 -18.20 2.55
N PRO A 16 -46.57 -17.86 1.37
CA PRO A 16 -45.52 -18.65 0.76
C PRO A 16 -44.31 -18.68 1.70
N VAL A 17 -44.04 -19.83 2.31
CA VAL A 17 -42.83 -20.04 3.10
C VAL A 17 -41.64 -19.93 2.17
N THR A 18 -40.94 -18.80 2.25
CA THR A 18 -39.64 -18.63 1.62
C THR A 18 -38.72 -19.72 2.13
N LYS A 19 -38.28 -20.61 1.24
CA LYS A 19 -37.25 -21.60 1.58
C LYS A 19 -36.04 -20.83 2.11
N MET A 20 -35.69 -21.07 3.37
CA MET A 20 -34.39 -20.65 3.89
C MET A 20 -33.34 -21.50 3.17
N GLN A 21 -32.81 -21.01 2.05
CA GLN A 21 -31.71 -21.64 1.33
C GLN A 21 -30.57 -21.90 2.31
N ASP A 22 -29.99 -23.10 2.23
CA ASP A 22 -28.85 -23.50 3.06
C ASP A 22 -27.71 -22.48 2.86
N PRO A 23 -27.01 -22.01 3.92
CA PRO A 23 -25.80 -21.20 3.76
C PRO A 23 -24.81 -21.76 2.72
N LYS A 24 -24.70 -23.09 2.59
CA LYS A 24 -23.89 -23.77 1.55
C LYS A 24 -24.44 -23.53 0.14
N GLU A 25 -25.75 -23.60 -0.04
CA GLU A 25 -26.45 -23.40 -1.31
C GLU A 25 -26.34 -21.93 -1.77
N LYS A 26 -26.50 -20.98 -0.82
CA LYS A 26 -26.25 -19.56 -1.07
C LYS A 26 -24.80 -19.28 -1.46
N PHE A 27 -23.84 -19.83 -0.71
CA PHE A 27 -22.42 -19.68 -1.01
C PHE A 27 -22.06 -20.26 -2.39
N TYR A 28 -22.57 -21.45 -2.72
CA TYR A 28 -22.38 -22.06 -4.02
C TYR A 28 -22.91 -21.20 -5.18
N HIS A 29 -24.11 -20.63 -5.04
CA HIS A 29 -24.67 -19.72 -6.04
C HIS A 29 -23.83 -18.44 -6.20
N HIS A 30 -23.48 -17.77 -5.09
CA HIS A 30 -22.65 -16.57 -5.14
C HIS A 30 -21.26 -16.84 -5.75
N PHE A 31 -20.63 -17.94 -5.34
CA PHE A 31 -19.34 -18.38 -5.90
C PHE A 31 -19.44 -18.62 -7.41
N GLN A 32 -20.54 -19.21 -7.91
CA GLN A 32 -20.73 -19.39 -9.36
C GLN A 32 -20.96 -18.06 -10.09
N GLU A 33 -21.73 -17.14 -9.52
CA GLU A 33 -21.96 -15.81 -10.08
C GLU A 33 -20.66 -15.00 -10.18
N GLU A 34 -19.84 -14.99 -9.12
CA GLU A 34 -18.52 -14.32 -9.12
C GLU A 34 -17.51 -15.00 -10.05
N VAL A 35 -17.48 -16.34 -10.13
CA VAL A 35 -16.65 -17.03 -11.13
C VAL A 35 -17.03 -16.64 -12.55
N ILE A 36 -18.33 -16.50 -12.85
CA ILE A 36 -18.81 -16.07 -14.18
C ILE A 36 -18.46 -14.60 -14.43
N SER A 37 -18.70 -13.72 -13.46
CA SER A 37 -18.36 -12.29 -13.51
C SER A 37 -16.87 -12.06 -13.79
N LEU A 38 -16.00 -12.65 -12.97
CA LEU A 38 -14.55 -12.57 -13.16
C LEU A 38 -14.12 -13.21 -14.49
N GLN A 39 -14.81 -14.28 -14.92
CA GLN A 39 -14.48 -14.91 -16.19
C GLN A 39 -14.79 -14.01 -17.39
N GLU A 40 -15.95 -13.35 -17.41
CA GLU A 40 -16.31 -12.37 -18.44
C GLU A 40 -15.36 -11.16 -18.43
N GLN A 41 -15.01 -10.65 -17.23
CA GLN A 41 -14.04 -9.57 -17.10
C GLN A 41 -12.66 -9.94 -17.70
N ILE A 42 -12.13 -11.15 -17.40
CA ILE A 42 -10.85 -11.65 -17.95
C ILE A 42 -10.85 -11.64 -19.48
N ASP A 43 -11.92 -12.12 -20.12
CA ASP A 43 -12.01 -12.16 -21.58
C ASP A 43 -12.13 -10.75 -22.17
N ASN A 44 -12.85 -9.85 -21.49
CA ASN A 44 -13.00 -8.45 -21.86
C ASN A 44 -11.70 -7.61 -21.73
N VAL A 45 -10.71 -7.97 -20.90
CA VAL A 45 -9.40 -7.27 -20.81
C VAL A 45 -8.75 -7.05 -22.19
N SER A 46 -8.93 -8.01 -23.09
CA SER A 46 -8.41 -7.95 -24.46
C SER A 46 -8.98 -6.81 -25.31
N SER A 47 -10.18 -6.33 -24.97
CA SER A 47 -10.87 -5.22 -25.64
C SER A 47 -10.52 -3.83 -25.09
N ILE A 48 -10.01 -3.77 -23.85
CA ILE A 48 -9.77 -2.51 -23.14
C ILE A 48 -8.57 -1.78 -23.74
N SER A 49 -8.68 -0.46 -23.85
CA SER A 49 -7.64 0.42 -24.38
C SER A 49 -6.34 0.32 -23.58
N GLN A 50 -5.20 0.36 -24.28
CA GLN A 50 -3.88 0.48 -23.62
C GLN A 50 -3.53 1.94 -23.27
N VAL A 51 -4.35 2.90 -23.70
CA VAL A 51 -4.15 4.34 -23.41
C VAL A 51 -4.54 4.64 -21.97
N GLY A 52 -3.83 5.57 -21.33
CA GLY A 52 -4.20 6.12 -20.01
C GLY A 52 -3.89 5.25 -18.79
N GLY A 53 -3.87 3.93 -18.93
CA GLY A 53 -3.69 2.97 -17.83
C GLY A 53 -4.88 2.01 -17.65
N GLU A 54 -6.01 2.28 -18.30
CA GLU A 54 -7.31 1.61 -18.13
C GLU A 54 -7.24 0.07 -18.16
N ARG A 55 -6.42 -0.52 -19.05
CA ARG A 55 -6.20 -1.98 -19.09
C ARG A 55 -5.48 -2.51 -17.85
N GLN A 56 -4.52 -1.77 -17.31
CA GLN A 56 -3.84 -2.18 -16.06
C GLN A 56 -4.78 -2.06 -14.87
N ASP A 57 -5.55 -0.97 -14.78
CA ASP A 57 -6.55 -0.79 -13.73
C ASP A 57 -7.60 -1.92 -13.76
N ALA A 58 -8.00 -2.38 -14.94
CA ALA A 58 -8.88 -3.53 -15.12
C ALA A 58 -8.24 -4.87 -14.73
N ILE A 59 -6.96 -5.09 -15.05
CA ILE A 59 -6.20 -6.28 -14.60
C ILE A 59 -6.10 -6.30 -13.07
N ASP A 60 -5.79 -5.16 -12.46
CA ASP A 60 -5.66 -5.00 -11.01
C ASP A 60 -7.02 -5.19 -10.30
N HIS A 61 -8.12 -4.75 -10.91
CA HIS A 61 -9.49 -5.00 -10.42
C HIS A 61 -9.83 -6.50 -10.41
N ILE A 62 -9.53 -7.23 -11.49
CA ILE A 62 -9.76 -8.68 -11.57
C ILE A 62 -8.86 -9.43 -10.57
N LEU A 63 -7.60 -9.01 -10.40
CA LEU A 63 -6.70 -9.58 -9.38
C LEU A 63 -7.24 -9.38 -7.95
N ALA A 64 -7.89 -8.25 -7.67
CA ALA A 64 -8.57 -8.02 -6.40
C ALA A 64 -9.78 -8.95 -6.24
N GLY A 65 -10.64 -9.06 -7.27
CA GLY A 65 -11.82 -9.93 -7.24
C GLY A 65 -11.49 -11.42 -7.05
N ILE A 66 -10.52 -11.96 -7.80
CA ILE A 66 -10.01 -13.34 -7.61
C ILE A 66 -9.49 -13.53 -6.17
N SER A 67 -8.84 -12.50 -5.60
CA SER A 67 -8.33 -12.58 -4.22
C SER A 67 -9.43 -12.51 -3.16
N ASN A 68 -10.52 -11.78 -3.39
CA ASN A 68 -11.68 -11.75 -2.49
C ASN A 68 -12.39 -13.11 -2.51
N LEU A 69 -12.68 -13.64 -3.71
CA LEU A 69 -13.27 -14.96 -3.89
C LEU A 69 -12.43 -16.07 -3.22
N SER A 70 -11.10 -15.94 -3.25
CA SER A 70 -10.19 -16.86 -2.54
C SER A 70 -10.25 -16.74 -1.01
N ASN A 71 -10.55 -15.56 -0.45
CA ASN A 71 -10.72 -15.35 0.98
C ASN A 71 -12.08 -15.89 1.44
N GLU A 72 -13.13 -15.60 0.68
CA GLU A 72 -14.49 -16.07 0.95
C GLU A 72 -14.57 -17.61 0.96
N VAL A 73 -13.83 -18.30 0.10
CA VAL A 73 -13.69 -19.78 0.13
C VAL A 73 -12.98 -20.27 1.40
N ALA A 74 -12.06 -19.49 1.97
CA ALA A 74 -11.41 -19.81 3.24
C ALA A 74 -12.35 -19.57 4.43
N ASP A 75 -13.05 -18.44 4.47
CA ASP A 75 -14.04 -18.12 5.50
C ASP A 75 -15.26 -19.07 5.45
N ALA A 76 -15.61 -19.58 4.26
CA ALA A 76 -16.64 -20.59 4.09
C ALA A 76 -16.21 -22.02 4.45
N SER A 77 -14.92 -22.26 4.70
CA SER A 77 -14.40 -23.63 4.92
C SER A 77 -14.94 -24.31 6.18
N ASP A 78 -15.43 -23.56 7.18
CA ASP A 78 -16.09 -24.09 8.37
C ASP A 78 -17.45 -24.76 8.09
N TYR A 79 -18.14 -24.37 7.01
CA TYR A 79 -19.47 -24.91 6.66
C TYR A 79 -19.56 -25.56 5.28
N VAL A 80 -18.63 -25.30 4.35
CA VAL A 80 -18.56 -25.95 3.03
C VAL A 80 -17.88 -27.33 3.13
N PRO A 81 -18.41 -28.40 2.51
CA PRO A 81 -17.77 -29.72 2.51
C PRO A 81 -16.38 -29.72 1.85
N SER A 82 -15.45 -30.54 2.36
CA SER A 82 -14.07 -30.63 1.85
C SER A 82 -13.91 -31.15 0.40
N TYR A 83 -15.00 -31.60 -0.22
CA TYR A 83 -15.07 -31.86 -1.66
C TYR A 83 -15.23 -30.53 -2.42
N ASP A 84 -16.21 -29.72 -2.04
CA ASP A 84 -16.52 -28.45 -2.67
C ASP A 84 -15.42 -27.41 -2.43
N GLN A 85 -14.80 -27.39 -1.24
CA GLN A 85 -13.58 -26.61 -0.97
C GLN A 85 -12.48 -26.84 -2.02
N ARG A 86 -12.29 -28.10 -2.47
CA ARG A 86 -11.30 -28.44 -3.51
C ARG A 86 -11.75 -27.97 -4.89
N ASN A 87 -13.03 -28.08 -5.20
CA ASN A 87 -13.61 -27.60 -6.46
C ASN A 87 -13.47 -26.07 -6.58
N TYR A 88 -13.76 -25.35 -5.49
CA TYR A 88 -13.62 -23.89 -5.42
C TYR A 88 -12.15 -23.47 -5.54
N ALA A 89 -11.23 -24.11 -4.81
CA ALA A 89 -9.80 -23.84 -4.93
C ALA A 89 -9.25 -24.13 -6.34
N GLN A 90 -9.76 -25.15 -7.04
CA GLN A 90 -9.43 -25.42 -8.43
C GLN A 90 -9.98 -24.35 -9.39
N ALA A 91 -11.20 -23.85 -9.16
CA ALA A 91 -11.79 -22.78 -9.98
C ALA A 91 -11.08 -21.43 -9.79
N VAL A 92 -10.77 -21.03 -8.54
CA VAL A 92 -9.95 -19.83 -8.23
C VAL A 92 -8.57 -19.93 -8.89
N LYS A 93 -7.94 -21.12 -8.85
CA LYS A 93 -6.70 -21.35 -9.59
C LYS A 93 -6.89 -21.21 -11.11
N ALA A 94 -7.94 -21.80 -11.69
CA ALA A 94 -8.19 -21.73 -13.13
C ALA A 94 -8.41 -20.28 -13.63
N LEU A 95 -9.11 -19.44 -12.84
CA LEU A 95 -9.23 -17.99 -13.11
C LEU A 95 -7.86 -17.30 -13.07
N THR A 96 -7.03 -17.62 -12.07
CA THR A 96 -5.66 -17.09 -11.93
C THR A 96 -4.79 -17.48 -13.13
N ASP A 97 -4.78 -18.77 -13.50
CA ASP A 97 -4.01 -19.31 -14.62
C ASP A 97 -4.47 -18.68 -15.96
N LYS A 98 -5.77 -18.47 -16.16
CA LYS A 98 -6.30 -17.82 -17.38
C LYS A 98 -6.01 -16.32 -17.43
N LEU A 99 -6.06 -15.60 -16.31
CA LEU A 99 -5.66 -14.19 -16.26
C LEU A 99 -4.16 -14.03 -16.58
N ASN A 100 -3.31 -14.92 -16.04
CA ASN A 100 -1.89 -14.98 -16.39
C ASN A 100 -1.68 -15.26 -17.89
N GLU A 101 -2.46 -16.15 -18.49
CA GLU A 101 -2.39 -16.42 -19.94
C GLU A 101 -2.82 -15.20 -20.77
N THR A 102 -3.92 -14.53 -20.40
CA THR A 102 -4.43 -13.33 -21.10
C THR A 102 -3.48 -12.14 -20.98
N THR A 103 -2.93 -11.88 -19.80
CA THR A 103 -1.93 -10.82 -19.60
C THR A 103 -0.63 -11.11 -20.35
N ALA A 104 -0.13 -12.36 -20.35
CA ALA A 104 1.03 -12.75 -21.14
C ALA A 104 0.81 -12.62 -22.67
N LYS A 105 -0.41 -12.88 -23.17
CA LYS A 105 -0.79 -12.63 -24.57
C LYS A 105 -0.81 -11.15 -24.95
N LEU A 106 -1.11 -10.27 -24.00
CA LEU A 106 -1.22 -8.81 -24.18
C LEU A 106 0.10 -8.06 -23.88
N ALA A 107 1.12 -8.74 -23.37
CA ALA A 107 2.42 -8.15 -23.09
C ALA A 107 3.17 -7.70 -24.37
N PRO A 108 3.86 -6.54 -24.36
CA PRO A 108 4.60 -6.07 -25.52
C PRO A 108 5.76 -7.00 -25.86
N ARG A 109 5.74 -7.60 -27.06
CA ARG A 109 6.74 -8.59 -27.49
C ARG A 109 8.12 -7.95 -27.66
N SER A 110 9.00 -8.12 -26.67
CA SER A 110 10.39 -7.66 -26.74
C SER A 110 11.09 -8.15 -28.01
N ARG A 111 11.68 -7.21 -28.76
CA ARG A 111 12.41 -7.47 -30.01
C ARG A 111 13.93 -7.57 -29.84
N PHE A 112 14.44 -7.50 -28.60
CA PHE A 112 15.88 -7.44 -28.32
C PHE A 112 16.46 -8.77 -27.81
N GLN A 113 16.60 -9.75 -28.71
CA GLN A 113 17.33 -10.97 -28.41
C GLN A 113 18.81 -10.85 -28.80
N PHE A 114 19.62 -10.27 -27.91
CA PHE A 114 21.07 -10.23 -28.06
C PHE A 114 21.67 -11.64 -27.95
N LYS A 115 22.22 -12.17 -29.04
CA LYS A 115 22.95 -13.44 -29.05
C LYS A 115 24.32 -13.27 -28.35
N PRO A 116 24.61 -13.99 -27.26
CA PRO A 116 25.96 -14.00 -26.70
C PRO A 116 26.92 -14.69 -27.68
N ARG A 117 28.05 -14.05 -27.97
CA ARG A 117 29.16 -14.69 -28.71
C ARG A 117 29.90 -15.65 -27.79
N GLY A 118 29.53 -16.93 -27.81
CA GLY A 118 30.43 -17.99 -27.34
C GLY A 118 31.72 -17.98 -28.17
N ALA A 119 32.87 -17.97 -27.49
CA ALA A 119 34.16 -17.98 -28.15
C ALA A 119 34.57 -19.40 -28.56
N SER A 120 34.89 -19.56 -29.85
CA SER A 120 35.80 -20.58 -30.41
C SER A 120 35.52 -22.06 -30.13
N SER A 121 35.03 -22.77 -31.16
CA SER A 121 35.40 -24.18 -31.36
C SER A 121 35.39 -24.56 -32.85
N ALA A 122 36.54 -24.38 -33.52
CA ALA A 122 36.88 -25.02 -34.79
C ALA A 122 38.40 -24.86 -35.10
N ILE A 123 38.96 -25.88 -35.77
CA ILE A 123 40.27 -25.93 -36.47
C ILE A 123 41.51 -26.29 -35.61
N THR A 124 41.72 -27.60 -35.48
CA THR A 124 42.88 -28.39 -35.98
C THR A 124 44.33 -27.97 -35.64
N SER A 125 45.06 -28.95 -35.09
CA SER A 125 46.52 -28.95 -34.81
C SER A 125 47.42 -29.28 -36.02
N THR A 126 48.66 -28.75 -36.05
CA THR A 126 49.88 -29.52 -36.41
C THR A 126 51.21 -28.80 -36.08
N THR A 127 52.01 -29.42 -35.19
CA THR A 127 53.49 -29.61 -35.23
C THR A 127 54.52 -28.45 -35.33
N ASN A 128 55.45 -28.47 -34.36
CA ASN A 128 56.93 -28.29 -34.43
C ASN A 128 57.62 -27.06 -33.76
N ASP A 129 58.35 -27.43 -32.70
CA ASP A 129 59.47 -26.82 -31.94
C ASP A 129 60.75 -26.47 -32.76
N PRO A 130 61.86 -25.96 -32.14
CA PRO A 130 62.03 -25.30 -30.83
C PRO A 130 62.99 -24.06 -30.81
N ALA A 131 62.93 -23.25 -29.73
CA ALA A 131 64.08 -22.50 -29.18
C ALA A 131 63.84 -22.09 -27.70
N ALA A 132 64.89 -22.02 -26.87
CA ALA A 132 64.83 -21.79 -25.41
C ALA A 132 66.11 -21.03 -24.94
N PRO A 133 66.43 -20.77 -23.63
CA PRO A 133 65.72 -21.13 -22.38
C PRO A 133 65.76 -20.11 -21.18
N LYS A 134 64.95 -20.39 -20.13
CA LYS A 134 65.20 -20.11 -18.67
C LYS A 134 65.23 -18.61 -18.21
N ILE A 135 65.11 -18.26 -16.91
CA ILE A 135 65.21 -19.01 -15.63
C ILE A 135 64.15 -18.55 -14.58
N ASP A 136 64.09 -19.21 -13.42
CA ASP A 136 63.01 -19.17 -12.41
C ASP A 136 63.39 -18.34 -11.12
N PRO A 137 63.02 -18.62 -9.84
CA PRO A 137 62.34 -17.61 -9.02
C PRO A 137 63.05 -17.20 -7.70
N ARG A 138 62.68 -16.02 -7.15
CA ARG A 138 62.56 -15.70 -5.70
C ARG A 138 62.37 -14.20 -5.44
N LEU A 139 61.26 -13.82 -4.78
CA LEU A 139 61.27 -12.96 -3.59
C LEU A 139 59.90 -13.01 -2.88
N ILE A 140 59.94 -13.00 -1.55
CA ILE A 140 58.80 -13.04 -0.62
C ILE A 140 58.88 -11.77 0.25
N VAL A 141 57.81 -11.47 1.00
CA VAL A 141 57.62 -10.32 1.91
C VAL A 141 57.15 -9.04 1.18
N GLY A 142 56.13 -8.31 1.64
CA GLY A 142 55.17 -8.58 2.73
C GLY A 142 54.83 -7.33 3.56
N ALA A 143 53.57 -7.23 4.03
CA ALA A 143 53.03 -6.14 4.87
C ALA A 143 53.00 -4.72 4.25
N SER A 144 52.24 -3.74 4.76
CA SER A 144 50.85 -3.74 5.27
C SER A 144 50.35 -2.28 5.46
N LEU A 145 49.02 -2.06 5.39
CA LEU A 145 48.26 -0.86 5.81
C LEU A 145 48.43 0.48 5.04
N ALA A 146 47.44 1.37 5.29
CA ALA A 146 47.37 2.83 5.09
C ALA A 146 46.82 3.44 3.76
N ASP A 147 45.60 3.98 3.86
CA ASP A 147 45.08 5.20 3.19
C ASP A 147 45.80 6.47 3.74
N PRO A 148 45.67 7.73 3.21
CA PRO A 148 44.55 8.29 2.41
C PRO A 148 44.89 9.26 1.23
N LEU A 149 43.81 9.77 0.61
CA LEU A 149 43.61 10.88 -0.36
C LEU A 149 44.30 12.25 -0.05
N PRO A 150 44.25 13.33 -0.91
CA PRO A 150 43.86 13.50 -2.34
C PRO A 150 45.01 14.19 -3.19
N PRO A 151 45.03 15.47 -3.71
CA PRO A 151 44.06 16.30 -4.49
C PRO A 151 44.58 17.10 -5.75
N SER A 152 43.72 17.20 -6.80
CA SER A 152 43.42 18.41 -7.63
C SER A 152 44.26 18.88 -8.87
N ARG A 153 43.53 19.60 -9.76
CA ARG A 153 43.87 20.53 -10.89
C ARG A 153 44.32 20.01 -12.28
N GLY A 154 43.51 20.37 -13.31
CA GLY A 154 43.93 20.48 -14.73
C GLY A 154 42.78 20.45 -15.77
N GLY A 155 42.38 21.59 -16.33
CA GLY A 155 41.51 21.71 -17.54
C GLY A 155 42.28 22.39 -18.69
N PRO A 156 41.65 23.01 -19.73
CA PRO A 156 40.20 23.26 -19.94
C PRO A 156 39.64 23.15 -21.41
N VAL A 157 38.30 23.29 -21.57
CA VAL A 157 37.49 23.62 -22.80
C VAL A 157 37.67 22.76 -24.09
N THR A 158 36.73 22.62 -25.05
CA THR A 158 35.57 23.45 -25.52
C THR A 158 34.31 22.61 -25.87
N ALA A 159 33.16 23.28 -26.06
CA ALA A 159 31.91 22.73 -26.63
C ALA A 159 31.62 23.34 -28.03
N PRO A 160 30.68 22.81 -28.86
CA PRO A 160 29.27 23.25 -28.75
C PRO A 160 28.16 22.26 -29.24
N ALA A 161 26.89 22.70 -29.10
CA ALA A 161 25.72 22.43 -29.97
C ALA A 161 24.90 21.10 -29.89
N THR A 162 23.95 21.06 -28.93
CA THR A 162 22.48 20.90 -29.11
C THR A 162 21.88 20.04 -30.26
N GLN A 163 21.08 18.99 -29.95
CA GLN A 163 19.59 18.98 -30.06
C GLN A 163 18.90 17.61 -29.78
N ALA A 164 17.78 17.68 -29.03
CA ALA A 164 16.53 16.88 -29.05
C ALA A 164 16.45 15.33 -28.90
N ALA A 165 15.60 14.90 -27.95
CA ALA A 165 14.77 13.67 -27.90
C ALA A 165 15.48 12.29 -27.79
N THR A 166 14.91 11.20 -27.23
CA THR A 166 13.58 10.97 -26.60
C THR A 166 13.69 9.91 -25.49
N GLU A 167 12.64 9.77 -24.66
CA GLU A 167 12.49 8.72 -23.64
C GLU A 167 12.18 7.33 -24.25
N THR A 168 12.50 6.24 -23.54
CA THR A 168 11.59 5.07 -23.34
C THR A 168 12.18 4.03 -22.38
N ASP A 169 11.59 3.89 -21.19
CA ASP A 169 11.76 2.70 -20.36
C ASP A 169 10.95 1.52 -20.91
N THR A 170 11.51 0.30 -20.85
CA THR A 170 10.75 -0.96 -20.93
C THR A 170 11.50 -2.07 -20.16
N ASP A 171 11.50 -1.99 -18.83
CA ASP A 171 11.94 -3.10 -17.98
C ASP A 171 10.84 -4.17 -17.91
N GLY A 172 11.18 -5.41 -18.29
CA GLY A 172 10.23 -6.50 -18.45
C GLY A 172 10.58 -7.65 -17.51
N LEU A 173 9.78 -7.84 -16.46
CA LEU A 173 9.99 -8.92 -15.48
C LEU A 173 9.88 -10.29 -16.16
N GLY A 174 10.99 -11.02 -16.19
CA GLY A 174 10.97 -12.48 -16.12
C GLY A 174 10.78 -12.96 -14.69
N ASP A 175 10.60 -14.27 -14.51
CA ASP A 175 10.46 -14.89 -13.18
C ASP A 175 11.62 -14.51 -12.25
N LEU A 176 11.29 -14.10 -11.03
CA LEU A 176 12.24 -13.88 -9.94
C LEU A 176 11.84 -14.69 -8.69
N PRO A 177 12.82 -15.15 -7.87
CA PRO A 177 12.56 -16.23 -6.93
C PRO A 177 11.82 -15.77 -5.67
N ASN A 178 11.22 -16.74 -4.96
CA ASN A 178 10.59 -16.52 -3.66
C ASN A 178 11.64 -16.13 -2.59
N PHE A 179 11.82 -14.83 -2.41
CA PHE A 179 12.52 -14.23 -1.27
C PHE A 179 11.58 -13.21 -0.60
N PRO A 180 11.60 -13.09 0.75
CA PRO A 180 10.90 -12.01 1.42
C PRO A 180 11.52 -10.67 1.00
N LYS A 181 10.77 -9.86 0.23
CA LYS A 181 11.25 -8.55 -0.23
C LYS A 181 11.54 -7.64 0.97
N ASN A 182 12.82 -7.32 1.16
CA ASN A 182 13.24 -6.36 2.17
C ASN A 182 12.99 -4.93 1.65
N TYR A 183 11.76 -4.42 1.79
CA TYR A 183 11.35 -3.06 1.38
C TYR A 183 12.32 -1.96 1.83
N ASN A 184 13.04 -2.21 2.92
CA ASN A 184 14.01 -1.29 3.51
C ASN A 184 15.26 -1.11 2.62
N GLU A 185 15.69 -2.16 1.93
CA GLU A 185 16.78 -2.09 0.92
C GLU A 185 16.31 -1.40 -0.37
N GLU A 186 15.03 -1.51 -0.72
CA GLU A 186 14.42 -0.81 -1.85
C GLU A 186 14.28 0.70 -1.54
N MET A 187 13.86 1.05 -0.32
CA MET A 187 13.79 2.43 0.16
C MET A 187 15.18 3.07 0.37
N ALA A 188 16.20 2.30 0.78
CA ALA A 188 17.56 2.80 1.01
C ALA A 188 18.36 3.09 -0.29
N ARG A 189 17.89 2.65 -1.46
CA ARG A 189 18.54 3.00 -2.74
C ARG A 189 18.28 4.46 -3.11
N PRO A 190 19.29 5.22 -3.56
CA PRO A 190 19.08 6.57 -4.07
C PRO A 190 18.25 6.54 -5.35
N SER A 191 17.25 7.41 -5.45
CA SER A 191 16.40 7.61 -6.64
C SER A 191 16.45 9.08 -7.08
N ALA A 192 16.25 9.34 -8.37
CA ALA A 192 16.13 10.69 -8.91
C ALA A 192 14.77 11.35 -8.60
N THR A 193 13.75 10.56 -8.21
CA THR A 193 12.37 11.02 -7.94
C THR A 193 12.00 10.87 -6.47
N LYS A 194 11.40 11.92 -5.88
CA LYS A 194 10.94 11.96 -4.48
C LYS A 194 9.59 11.25 -4.21
N VAL A 195 8.90 10.82 -5.26
CA VAL A 195 7.60 10.15 -5.18
C VAL A 195 7.81 8.66 -5.35
N ARG A 196 7.31 7.86 -4.40
CA ARG A 196 7.41 6.40 -4.39
C ARG A 196 6.04 5.76 -4.19
N LYS A 197 5.72 4.76 -5.01
CA LYS A 197 4.54 3.89 -4.88
C LYS A 197 5.01 2.44 -4.63
N PRO A 198 5.09 1.96 -3.38
CA PRO A 198 5.57 0.61 -3.10
C PRO A 198 4.48 -0.43 -3.42
N SER A 199 4.89 -1.63 -3.86
CA SER A 199 3.99 -2.74 -4.18
C SER A 199 3.89 -3.73 -3.03
N PHE A 200 2.73 -3.75 -2.34
CA PHE A 200 2.53 -4.49 -1.08
C PHE A 200 1.90 -5.89 -1.27
N SER A 201 1.91 -6.47 -2.47
CA SER A 201 1.09 -7.64 -2.85
C SER A 201 1.25 -8.92 -2.00
N THR A 202 2.27 -9.02 -1.15
CA THR A 202 2.49 -10.12 -0.17
C THR A 202 2.73 -9.64 1.26
N ALA A 203 2.64 -8.34 1.55
CA ALA A 203 2.81 -7.79 2.89
C ALA A 203 1.52 -7.91 3.71
N LYS A 204 1.64 -8.23 5.00
CA LYS A 204 0.54 -8.20 5.98
C LYS A 204 0.48 -6.91 6.80
N ASP A 205 1.63 -6.25 6.94
CA ASP A 205 1.83 -4.99 7.66
C ASP A 205 2.36 -3.93 6.69
N ILE A 206 2.06 -2.66 6.96
CA ILE A 206 2.69 -1.52 6.31
C ILE A 206 3.71 -0.93 7.28
N ALA A 207 4.99 -1.04 6.94
CA ALA A 207 6.10 -0.49 7.72
C ALA A 207 6.89 0.52 6.88
N ILE A 208 6.84 1.80 7.26
CA ILE A 208 7.56 2.90 6.62
C ILE A 208 8.48 3.51 7.66
N PHE A 209 9.80 3.53 7.43
CA PHE A 209 10.72 4.13 8.41
C PHE A 209 11.96 4.79 7.83
N GLY A 210 12.56 5.71 8.60
CA GLY A 210 13.84 6.33 8.30
C GLY A 210 13.84 7.19 7.03
N GLN A 211 12.71 7.83 6.71
CA GLN A 211 12.56 8.64 5.50
C GLN A 211 12.67 10.13 5.84
N ASP A 212 13.39 10.89 5.02
CA ASP A 212 13.53 12.34 5.11
C ASP A 212 13.15 12.96 3.75
N GLY A 213 12.24 13.95 3.76
CA GLY A 213 11.92 14.74 2.58
C GLY A 213 11.27 13.98 1.41
N LEU A 214 10.41 12.98 1.68
CA LEU A 214 9.68 12.22 0.65
C LEU A 214 8.15 12.41 0.71
N HIS A 215 7.51 12.21 -0.44
CA HIS A 215 6.07 12.05 -0.56
C HIS A 215 5.74 10.59 -0.90
N ILE A 216 5.05 9.91 0.00
CA ILE A 216 4.67 8.50 -0.10
C ILE A 216 3.15 8.41 -0.20
N ILE A 217 2.64 7.85 -1.29
CA ILE A 217 1.20 7.58 -1.47
C ILE A 217 1.04 6.07 -1.61
N LEU A 218 0.24 5.47 -0.73
CA LEU A 218 -0.06 4.04 -0.80
C LEU A 218 -1.06 3.74 -1.93
N PRO A 219 -0.77 2.80 -2.84
CA PRO A 219 -1.75 2.35 -3.82
C PRO A 219 -2.86 1.51 -3.16
N SER A 220 -4.01 1.37 -3.80
CA SER A 220 -5.14 0.59 -3.31
C SER A 220 -4.80 -0.88 -3.01
N SER A 221 -3.78 -1.44 -3.66
CA SER A 221 -3.25 -2.79 -3.38
C SER A 221 -2.60 -2.94 -2.00
N ALA A 222 -2.28 -1.84 -1.31
CA ALA A 222 -1.80 -1.85 0.07
C ALA A 222 -2.90 -2.13 1.11
N SER A 223 -4.18 -2.08 0.72
CA SER A 223 -5.32 -2.53 1.55
C SER A 223 -5.17 -3.96 2.09
N ARG A 224 -4.40 -4.80 1.40
CA ARG A 224 -4.05 -6.18 1.80
C ARG A 224 -3.12 -6.26 3.03
N ALA A 225 -2.44 -5.16 3.37
CA ALA A 225 -1.43 -5.07 4.43
C ALA A 225 -1.98 -4.42 5.72
N THR A 226 -3.26 -4.65 6.01
CA THR A 226 -4.05 -4.03 7.09
C THR A 226 -3.82 -4.62 8.50
N SER A 227 -2.89 -5.57 8.69
CA SER A 227 -2.66 -6.20 10.02
C SER A 227 -1.96 -5.26 11.01
N SER A 228 -1.14 -4.33 10.53
CA SER A 228 -0.49 -3.29 11.36
C SER A 228 0.02 -2.14 10.48
N GLY A 229 -0.30 -0.90 10.85
CA GLY A 229 0.32 0.29 10.28
C GLY A 229 1.44 0.79 11.19
N ARG A 230 2.68 0.88 10.69
CA ARG A 230 3.86 1.31 11.47
C ARG A 230 4.66 2.36 10.72
N LEU A 231 4.77 3.55 11.31
CA LEU A 231 5.50 4.67 10.76
C LEU A 231 6.51 5.18 11.79
N THR A 232 7.79 5.21 11.45
CA THR A 232 8.85 5.43 12.45
C THR A 232 10.03 6.21 11.91
N ASP A 233 10.59 7.17 12.66
CA ASP A 233 11.76 7.97 12.26
C ASP A 233 11.52 8.71 10.92
N LEU A 234 10.42 9.46 10.83
CA LEU A 234 10.03 10.20 9.60
C LEU A 234 10.23 11.71 9.78
N LYS A 235 10.85 12.37 8.79
CA LYS A 235 11.17 13.80 8.84
C LYS A 235 10.75 14.50 7.54
N GLY A 236 10.09 15.65 7.64
CA GLY A 236 9.74 16.45 6.46
C GLY A 236 8.92 15.69 5.41
N CYS A 237 8.11 14.69 5.81
CA CYS A 237 7.44 13.76 4.90
C CYS A 237 5.95 14.06 4.76
N VAL A 238 5.38 13.69 3.61
CA VAL A 238 3.93 13.49 3.45
C VAL A 238 3.70 12.00 3.24
N VAL A 239 2.82 11.39 4.04
CA VAL A 239 2.39 10.00 3.85
C VAL A 239 0.87 9.97 3.75
N ASP A 240 0.37 9.59 2.58
CA ASP A 240 -1.06 9.41 2.31
C ASP A 240 -1.40 7.91 2.21
N MET A 241 -2.30 7.48 3.08
CA MET A 241 -2.81 6.11 3.20
C MET A 241 -4.31 6.03 2.90
N SER A 242 -4.97 7.16 2.59
CA SER A 242 -6.42 7.24 2.42
C SER A 242 -6.95 6.30 1.34
N ILE A 243 -6.28 6.26 0.18
CA ILE A 243 -6.63 5.40 -0.97
C ILE A 243 -6.54 3.90 -0.63
N ALA A 244 -5.65 3.50 0.28
CA ALA A 244 -5.50 2.12 0.71
C ALA A 244 -6.53 1.70 1.79
N LEU A 245 -7.24 2.65 2.38
CA LEU A 245 -8.11 2.49 3.54
C LEU A 245 -9.50 3.10 3.32
N SER A 246 -9.89 3.30 2.05
CA SER A 246 -11.21 3.79 1.66
C SER A 246 -12.25 2.67 1.70
N GLY A 247 -13.37 2.90 2.38
CA GLY A 247 -14.46 1.93 2.50
C GLY A 247 -14.22 0.92 3.63
N HIS A 248 -14.25 -0.37 3.31
CA HIS A 248 -14.27 -1.45 4.32
C HIS A 248 -12.88 -1.88 4.83
N THR A 249 -11.79 -1.26 4.36
CA THR A 249 -10.42 -1.65 4.71
C THR A 249 -9.87 -0.75 5.80
N SER A 250 -9.37 -1.34 6.89
CA SER A 250 -8.93 -0.61 8.09
C SER A 250 -7.77 -1.33 8.77
N PHE A 251 -6.86 -0.58 9.39
CA PHE A 251 -5.77 -1.17 10.17
C PHE A 251 -6.30 -1.80 11.47
N ALA A 252 -5.83 -2.99 11.84
CA ALA A 252 -6.12 -3.55 13.17
C ALA A 252 -5.43 -2.78 14.32
N ASN A 253 -4.34 -2.06 14.02
CA ASN A 253 -3.59 -1.19 14.92
C ASN A 253 -2.71 -0.22 14.12
N LEU A 254 -2.45 0.96 14.68
CA LEU A 254 -1.54 1.96 14.13
C LEU A 254 -0.49 2.35 15.17
N ALA A 255 0.78 2.49 14.76
CA ALA A 255 1.86 3.03 15.58
C ALA A 255 2.66 4.09 14.81
N LEU A 256 2.62 5.34 15.28
CA LEU A 256 3.42 6.47 14.81
C LEU A 256 4.49 6.77 15.85
N LYS A 257 5.77 6.77 15.47
CA LYS A 257 6.89 7.01 16.41
C LYS A 257 7.97 7.93 15.82
N ASN A 258 8.46 8.90 16.60
CA ASN A 258 9.56 9.80 16.19
C ASN A 258 9.31 10.44 14.81
N VAL A 259 8.24 11.24 14.71
CA VAL A 259 7.82 11.89 13.48
C VAL A 259 7.94 13.41 13.64
N GLU A 260 8.57 14.08 12.68
CA GLU A 260 8.95 15.49 12.77
C GLU A 260 8.61 16.23 11.47
N ARG A 261 8.00 17.42 11.57
CA ARG A 261 7.65 18.28 10.40
C ARG A 261 6.96 17.53 9.26
N SER A 262 6.01 16.65 9.58
CA SER A 262 5.40 15.74 8.60
C SER A 262 3.87 15.81 8.59
N LEU A 263 3.25 15.39 7.49
CA LEU A 263 1.81 15.16 7.36
C LEU A 263 1.55 13.66 7.19
N ILE A 264 0.74 13.08 8.08
CA ILE A 264 0.40 11.66 8.05
C ILE A 264 -1.13 11.51 7.95
N VAL A 265 -1.63 11.09 6.78
CA VAL A 265 -3.04 10.71 6.58
C VAL A 265 -3.14 9.19 6.71
N ALA A 266 -3.56 8.72 7.88
CA ALA A 266 -3.50 7.31 8.28
C ALA A 266 -4.80 6.51 8.07
N GLY A 267 -5.87 7.15 7.57
CA GLY A 267 -7.14 6.48 7.27
C GLY A 267 -7.81 5.88 8.50
N ASN A 268 -8.45 4.72 8.33
CA ASN A 268 -9.25 4.06 9.36
C ASN A 268 -8.48 2.96 10.12
N VAL A 269 -8.68 2.91 11.45
CA VAL A 269 -8.05 1.96 12.38
C VAL A 269 -9.13 1.32 13.28
N ALA A 270 -9.49 0.06 13.00
CA ALA A 270 -10.50 -0.72 13.74
C ALA A 270 -10.05 -1.16 15.17
N GLY A 271 -9.03 -0.52 15.72
CA GLY A 271 -8.39 -0.81 17.00
C GLY A 271 -7.67 0.42 17.56
N PRO A 272 -6.56 0.25 18.30
CA PRO A 272 -5.82 1.35 18.90
C PRO A 272 -4.84 2.02 17.93
N ALA A 273 -4.77 3.35 18.00
CA ALA A 273 -3.68 4.15 17.45
C ALA A 273 -2.76 4.64 18.58
N HIS A 274 -1.48 4.29 18.49
CA HIS A 274 -0.42 4.75 19.38
C HIS A 274 0.45 5.78 18.66
N ILE A 275 0.64 6.94 19.29
CA ILE A 275 1.36 8.08 18.73
C ILE A 275 2.42 8.49 19.76
N THR A 276 3.70 8.53 19.39
CA THR A 276 4.79 8.73 20.37
C THR A 276 5.94 9.56 19.80
N GLY A 277 6.32 10.64 20.49
CA GLY A 277 7.42 11.50 20.05
C GLY A 277 7.16 12.17 18.71
N VAL A 278 5.96 12.74 18.51
CA VAL A 278 5.61 13.46 17.28
C VAL A 278 5.68 14.96 17.50
N SER A 279 6.31 15.69 16.56
CA SER A 279 6.59 17.12 16.69
C SER A 279 6.33 17.91 15.40
N ASP A 280 5.76 19.11 15.56
CA ASP A 280 5.58 20.10 14.48
C ASP A 280 4.88 19.52 13.23
N SER A 281 3.92 18.61 13.44
CA SER A 281 3.36 17.71 12.42
C SER A 281 1.82 17.73 12.43
N ILE A 282 1.22 17.18 11.37
CA ILE A 282 -0.23 17.02 11.24
C ILE A 282 -0.57 15.53 11.07
N ILE A 283 -1.57 15.06 11.81
CA ILE A 283 -2.07 13.68 11.77
C ILE A 283 -3.56 13.70 11.42
N VAL A 284 -3.98 12.83 10.50
CA VAL A 284 -5.38 12.59 10.15
C VAL A 284 -5.68 11.11 10.35
N VAL A 285 -6.61 10.76 11.25
CA VAL A 285 -6.90 9.37 11.61
C VAL A 285 -8.33 9.17 12.12
N SER A 286 -8.98 8.08 11.71
CA SER A 286 -10.17 7.53 12.37
C SER A 286 -9.74 6.30 13.17
N ALA A 287 -10.06 6.24 14.46
CA ALA A 287 -9.63 5.13 15.33
C ALA A 287 -10.64 4.85 16.45
N ARG A 288 -10.63 3.63 17.01
CA ARG A 288 -11.51 3.29 18.14
C ARG A 288 -10.94 3.72 19.50
N GLN A 289 -9.63 3.86 19.60
CA GLN A 289 -8.90 4.32 20.79
C GLN A 289 -7.62 5.05 20.34
N VAL A 290 -7.29 6.18 20.97
CA VAL A 290 -6.08 6.96 20.67
C VAL A 290 -5.27 7.21 21.93
N ARG A 291 -3.95 6.94 21.87
CA ARG A 291 -2.99 7.20 22.95
C ARG A 291 -1.78 7.96 22.40
N ILE A 292 -1.52 9.14 22.95
CA ILE A 292 -0.50 10.07 22.46
C ILE A 292 0.51 10.36 23.59
N HIS A 293 1.80 10.18 23.32
CA HIS A 293 2.89 10.29 24.30
C HIS A 293 4.02 11.20 23.77
N GLU A 294 4.61 12.07 24.60
CA GLU A 294 5.77 12.92 24.24
C GLU A 294 5.57 13.78 22.96
N CYS A 295 4.34 14.22 22.66
CA CYS A 295 4.05 14.96 21.42
C CYS A 295 3.97 16.48 21.63
N ARG A 296 4.41 17.27 20.63
CA ARG A 296 4.54 18.74 20.76
C ARG A 296 4.20 19.50 19.49
N ASN A 297 3.32 20.51 19.61
CA ASN A 297 2.87 21.34 18.47
C ASN A 297 2.33 20.47 17.31
N VAL A 298 1.39 19.58 17.60
CA VAL A 298 0.80 18.66 16.64
C VAL A 298 -0.69 18.95 16.48
N ASP A 299 -1.13 19.09 15.23
CA ASP A 299 -2.55 19.16 14.87
C ASP A 299 -3.07 17.76 14.55
N ILE A 300 -4.14 17.33 15.24
CA ILE A 300 -4.75 16.00 15.03
C ILE A 300 -6.20 16.17 14.57
N TYR A 301 -6.45 15.80 13.32
CA TYR A 301 -7.77 15.62 12.75
C TYR A 301 -8.26 14.21 13.06
N LEU A 302 -9.32 14.10 13.85
CA LEU A 302 -9.66 12.89 14.56
C LEU A 302 -11.15 12.53 14.46
N HIS A 303 -11.40 11.26 14.21
CA HIS A 303 -12.62 10.57 14.64
C HIS A 303 -12.21 9.53 15.68
N CYS A 304 -12.79 9.58 16.89
CA CYS A 304 -12.46 8.64 17.97
C CYS A 304 -13.71 8.09 18.66
N SER A 305 -13.86 6.77 18.75
CA SER A 305 -14.99 6.12 19.43
C SER A 305 -14.90 6.13 20.97
N SER A 306 -13.82 6.70 21.53
CA SER A 306 -13.57 6.86 22.97
C SER A 306 -12.82 8.18 23.22
N HIS A 307 -12.70 8.61 24.47
CA HIS A 307 -11.78 9.70 24.84
C HIS A 307 -10.35 9.41 24.31
N PRO A 308 -9.69 10.35 23.61
CA PRO A 308 -8.27 10.29 23.31
C PRO A 308 -7.47 10.59 24.59
N ILE A 309 -6.39 9.83 24.84
CA ILE A 309 -5.55 10.02 26.04
C ILE A 309 -4.21 10.64 25.63
N ILE A 310 -3.79 11.70 26.32
CA ILE A 310 -2.46 12.32 26.16
C ILE A 310 -1.59 12.19 27.41
N GLU A 311 -0.28 12.07 27.21
CA GLU A 311 0.73 12.03 28.27
C GLU A 311 2.04 12.71 27.82
N ASP A 312 2.68 13.51 28.68
CA ASP A 312 3.90 14.30 28.36
C ASP A 312 3.80 15.14 27.06
N CYS A 313 2.58 15.55 26.70
CA CYS A 313 2.30 16.33 25.49
C CYS A 313 2.23 17.84 25.78
N SER A 314 2.39 18.68 24.75
CA SER A 314 2.23 20.14 24.87
C SER A 314 1.84 20.84 23.56
N ASN A 315 0.95 21.83 23.63
CA ASN A 315 0.41 22.54 22.45
C ASN A 315 -0.18 21.56 21.41
N MET A 316 -0.92 20.57 21.88
CA MET A 316 -1.74 19.70 21.04
C MET A 316 -3.01 20.44 20.60
N ARG A 317 -3.44 20.25 19.36
CA ARG A 317 -4.65 20.89 18.83
C ARG A 317 -5.50 19.87 18.09
N PHE A 318 -6.72 19.65 18.57
CA PHE A 318 -7.63 18.63 18.04
C PHE A 318 -8.69 19.24 17.12
N ALA A 319 -9.05 18.53 16.06
CA ALA A 319 -10.07 18.92 15.10
C ALA A 319 -10.93 17.70 14.74
N PRO A 320 -12.20 17.89 14.32
CA PRO A 320 -12.98 16.80 13.74
C PRO A 320 -12.35 16.33 12.42
N LEU A 321 -12.58 15.07 12.06
CA LEU A 321 -12.12 14.49 10.80
C LEU A 321 -12.74 15.23 9.58
N PRO A 322 -11.97 15.50 8.50
CA PRO A 322 -12.52 16.11 7.28
C PRO A 322 -13.55 15.20 6.58
N PRO A 323 -14.62 15.74 5.98
CA PRO A 323 -15.66 14.94 5.30
C PRO A 323 -15.13 13.96 4.24
N SER A 324 -14.06 14.32 3.52
CA SER A 324 -13.41 13.45 2.52
C SER A 324 -12.79 12.17 3.09
N PHE A 325 -12.60 12.09 4.41
CA PHE A 325 -12.10 10.91 5.11
C PHE A 325 -13.14 10.33 6.09
N ASP A 326 -14.38 10.84 6.09
CA ASP A 326 -15.39 10.43 7.04
C ASP A 326 -15.81 8.97 6.80
N THR A 327 -15.80 8.18 7.88
CA THR A 327 -16.06 6.75 7.85
C THR A 327 -17.55 6.47 8.01
N THR A 328 -18.07 5.41 7.39
CA THR A 328 -19.48 4.98 7.55
C THR A 328 -19.79 4.38 8.92
N GLU A 329 -19.07 4.79 9.96
CA GLU A 329 -19.38 4.50 11.36
C GLU A 329 -20.46 5.47 11.88
N ASP A 330 -21.02 5.14 13.03
CA ASP A 330 -22.09 5.89 13.69
C ASP A 330 -21.56 7.27 14.17
N PRO A 331 -21.94 8.41 13.58
CA PRO A 331 -21.40 9.72 13.97
C PRO A 331 -21.79 10.13 15.39
N THR A 332 -22.72 9.39 16.00
CA THR A 332 -23.15 9.48 17.40
C THR A 332 -22.07 9.10 18.43
N LYS A 333 -20.91 8.57 18.01
CA LYS A 333 -19.85 8.06 18.90
C LYS A 333 -18.55 8.88 18.88
N ASN A 334 -18.45 9.95 18.10
CA ASN A 334 -17.19 10.70 17.97
C ASN A 334 -16.90 11.56 19.21
N GLN A 335 -15.76 11.30 19.87
CA GLN A 335 -15.30 11.95 21.12
C GLN A 335 -13.95 12.67 20.93
N TRP A 336 -13.64 13.13 19.71
CA TRP A 336 -12.41 13.85 19.35
C TRP A 336 -12.08 15.08 20.21
N ASP A 337 -13.10 15.68 20.85
CA ASP A 337 -13.03 16.89 21.67
C ASP A 337 -12.91 16.62 23.19
N GLN A 338 -13.05 15.37 23.62
CA GLN A 338 -13.04 14.94 25.02
C GLN A 338 -11.71 14.24 25.35
N VAL A 339 -10.65 15.04 25.42
CA VAL A 339 -9.26 14.56 25.56
C VAL A 339 -8.81 14.51 27.02
N ASP A 340 -8.49 13.31 27.50
CA ASP A 340 -8.01 13.04 28.85
C ASP A 340 -6.48 13.24 28.94
N ASP A 341 -6.03 14.22 29.73
CA ASP A 341 -4.61 14.42 30.03
C ASP A 341 -4.21 13.65 31.29
N PHE A 342 -3.47 12.57 31.11
CA PHE A 342 -3.15 11.61 32.17
C PHE A 342 -2.29 12.18 33.31
N LYS A 343 -1.55 13.27 33.06
CA LYS A 343 -0.68 13.91 34.07
C LYS A 343 -1.28 15.19 34.67
N TRP A 344 -2.42 15.65 34.15
CA TRP A 344 -3.09 16.85 34.66
C TRP A 344 -4.10 16.53 35.77
N LEU A 345 -3.59 16.24 36.97
CA LEU A 345 -4.39 15.88 38.16
C LEU A 345 -5.16 17.06 38.81
N LYS A 346 -5.54 18.09 38.05
CA LYS A 346 -6.21 19.30 38.54
C LYS A 346 -7.64 19.42 38.01
N SER A 347 -8.46 20.22 38.70
CA SER A 347 -9.83 20.53 38.28
C SER A 347 -9.96 21.67 37.25
N GLU A 348 -8.86 22.35 36.92
CA GLU A 348 -8.82 23.33 35.82
C GLU A 348 -8.51 22.62 34.48
N PRO A 349 -8.96 23.12 33.31
CA PRO A 349 -8.63 22.51 32.02
C PRO A 349 -7.12 22.39 31.80
N SER A 350 -6.68 21.33 31.11
CA SER A 350 -5.25 21.16 30.79
C SER A 350 -4.79 22.22 29.79
N PRO A 351 -3.64 22.89 30.01
CA PRO A 351 -3.01 23.79 29.04
C PRO A 351 -2.26 23.04 27.94
N ASN A 352 -2.14 21.70 28.03
CA ASN A 352 -1.36 20.90 27.10
C ASN A 352 -2.09 20.64 25.76
N TRP A 353 -3.41 20.77 25.74
CA TRP A 353 -4.24 20.62 24.55
C TRP A 353 -5.30 21.71 24.41
N SER A 354 -5.83 21.88 23.20
CA SER A 354 -7.01 22.72 22.91
C SER A 354 -7.72 22.24 21.64
N ILE A 355 -8.92 22.76 21.38
CA ILE A 355 -9.60 22.60 20.09
C ILE A 355 -8.96 23.53 19.05
N LEU A 356 -8.71 23.04 17.85
CA LEU A 356 -8.24 23.83 16.71
C LEU A 356 -9.40 24.73 16.21
N PRO A 357 -9.25 26.07 16.26
CA PRO A 357 -10.26 27.02 15.77
C PRO A 357 -10.57 26.80 14.29
N GLU A 358 -11.81 27.07 13.88
CA GLU A 358 -12.31 26.70 12.55
C GLU A 358 -11.57 27.45 11.43
N GLU A 359 -11.14 28.68 11.71
CA GLU A 359 -10.38 29.55 10.81
C GLU A 359 -8.93 29.09 10.62
N LYS A 360 -8.48 28.10 11.42
CA LYS A 360 -7.16 27.46 11.32
C LYS A 360 -7.24 26.02 10.81
N ARG A 361 -8.43 25.48 10.55
CA ARG A 361 -8.59 24.16 9.95
C ARG A 361 -8.26 24.22 8.46
N LEU A 362 -7.67 23.15 7.94
CA LEU A 362 -7.33 23.03 6.53
C LEU A 362 -8.60 22.81 5.70
N ALA A 363 -8.77 23.60 4.65
CA ALA A 363 -9.93 23.55 3.76
C ALA A 363 -9.98 22.26 2.93
N GLU A 364 -11.17 21.86 2.50
CA GLU A 364 -11.43 20.55 1.88
C GLU A 364 -10.70 20.34 0.54
N GLU A 365 -10.39 21.43 -0.18
CA GLU A 365 -9.57 21.41 -1.38
C GLU A 365 -8.13 20.96 -1.12
N ILE A 366 -7.62 21.14 0.11
CA ILE A 366 -6.28 20.72 0.50
C ILE A 366 -6.22 19.19 0.54
N TRP A 367 -7.18 18.57 1.24
CA TRP A 367 -7.30 17.11 1.36
C TRP A 367 -7.58 16.42 0.03
N THR A 368 -8.41 17.01 -0.82
CA THR A 368 -8.86 16.40 -2.09
C THR A 368 -7.94 16.64 -3.28
N LYS A 369 -7.13 17.71 -3.30
CA LYS A 369 -6.34 18.12 -4.48
C LYS A 369 -4.86 18.34 -4.20
N VAL A 370 -4.50 18.84 -3.02
CA VAL A 370 -3.11 19.18 -2.69
C VAL A 370 -2.36 17.97 -2.13
N VAL A 371 -2.94 17.27 -1.16
CA VAL A 371 -2.31 16.09 -0.53
C VAL A 371 -2.11 14.93 -1.50
N PRO A 372 -3.06 14.54 -2.38
CA PRO A 372 -2.86 13.42 -3.32
C PRO A 372 -1.86 13.68 -4.46
N GLY A 373 -1.23 14.86 -4.51
CA GLY A 373 -0.20 15.21 -5.49
C GLY A 373 -0.73 15.85 -6.78
N GLU A 374 -1.09 17.13 -6.71
CA GLU A 374 -1.40 17.95 -7.89
C GLU A 374 -0.19 18.04 -8.85
N ARG A 375 -0.43 17.95 -10.16
CA ARG A 375 0.63 17.95 -11.19
C ARG A 375 1.48 19.23 -11.13
N GLY A 376 2.72 19.11 -10.67
CA GLY A 376 3.72 20.19 -10.68
C GLY A 376 4.01 20.84 -9.33
N LYS A 377 3.39 20.40 -8.23
CA LYS A 377 3.78 20.80 -6.86
C LYS A 377 4.88 19.87 -6.31
N ASP A 378 5.89 20.43 -5.66
CA ASP A 378 6.86 19.64 -4.89
C ASP A 378 6.32 19.38 -3.47
N LEU A 379 6.90 18.42 -2.77
CA LEU A 379 6.61 18.10 -1.37
C LEU A 379 6.64 19.34 -0.46
N HIS A 380 7.56 20.27 -0.72
CA HIS A 380 7.66 21.50 0.06
C HIS A 380 6.43 22.42 -0.12
N ASP A 381 5.82 22.45 -1.31
CA ASP A 381 4.60 23.22 -1.54
C ASP A 381 3.40 22.61 -0.82
N ILE A 382 3.34 21.28 -0.73
CA ILE A 382 2.31 20.56 0.03
C ILE A 382 2.46 20.84 1.52
N LEU A 383 3.64 20.63 2.10
CA LEU A 383 3.92 20.91 3.52
C LEU A 383 3.63 22.37 3.89
N LYS A 384 4.07 23.31 3.04
CA LYS A 384 3.79 24.74 3.21
C LYS A 384 2.30 25.08 3.10
N ALA A 385 1.55 24.44 2.20
CA ALA A 385 0.11 24.63 2.06
C ALA A 385 -0.68 24.10 3.28
N VAL A 386 -0.19 23.05 3.94
CA VAL A 386 -0.76 22.56 5.22
C VAL A 386 -0.21 23.27 6.46
N GLY A 387 0.66 24.28 6.29
CA GLY A 387 1.22 25.07 7.40
C GLY A 387 2.41 24.42 8.13
N VAL A 388 2.85 23.23 7.73
CA VAL A 388 4.02 22.54 8.29
C VAL A 388 5.30 23.22 7.76
N GLN A 389 6.04 23.85 8.66
CA GLN A 389 7.27 24.59 8.33
C GLN A 389 8.52 23.70 8.43
N LYS A 390 9.65 24.22 7.94
CA LYS A 390 10.91 23.49 7.74
C LYS A 390 11.92 23.75 8.86
#